data_AF-A0A920N357-F1
#
_entry.id   AF-A0A920N357-F1
#
_cell.length_a   1.000
_cell.length_b   1.000
_cell.length_c   1.000
_cell.angle_alpha   90.00
_cell.angle_beta   90.00
_cell.angle_gamma   90.00
#
_symmetry.space_group_name_H-M   'P 1'
#
loop_
_entity.id
_entity.type
_entity.pdbx_description
1 polymer ?
#
loop_
_entity_poly.entity_id
_entity_poly.type
_entity_poly.pdbx_seq_one_letter_code
_entity_poly.pdbx_strand_id
1 'polypeptide(L)'
;MAEPKPRDVLIDPLFDNNPIALQVLGICSALAVTTQLKPTLVMCAAVIFVVACSNASVSLIRSQIPSRIRIIVQMTIIASLVIVVDQVIQAYAFSVSQQLSVFVGLIITNAS
;
A
#
# COMPACT_ATOMS: atom_id res chain seq x y z
N MET A 1 -40.74 4.09 -9.53
CA MET A 1 -40.44 2.69 -9.16
C MET A 1 -40.17 1.96 -10.46
N ALA A 2 -38.91 1.93 -10.92
CA ALA A 2 -38.54 1.24 -12.15
C ALA A 2 -38.08 -0.17 -11.77
N GLU A 3 -38.74 -1.17 -12.34
CA GLU A 3 -38.45 -2.59 -12.16
C GLU A 3 -36.98 -2.88 -12.53
N PRO A 4 -36.16 -3.47 -11.64
CA PRO A 4 -34.78 -3.79 -11.97
C PRO A 4 -34.78 -4.93 -13.00
N LYS A 5 -34.15 -4.69 -14.15
CA LYS A 5 -33.98 -5.71 -15.19
C LYS A 5 -33.09 -6.83 -14.64
N PRO A 6 -33.46 -8.12 -14.81
CA PRO A 6 -32.73 -9.25 -14.21
C PRO A 6 -31.24 -9.31 -14.56
N ARG A 7 -30.85 -8.73 -15.69
CA ARG A 7 -29.46 -8.64 -16.17
C ARG A 7 -28.60 -7.68 -15.35
N ASP A 8 -29.16 -6.59 -14.82
CA ASP A 8 -28.38 -5.58 -14.10
C ASP A 8 -28.01 -6.14 -12.71
N VAL A 9 -28.92 -6.88 -12.07
CA VAL A 9 -28.69 -7.58 -10.78
C VAL A 9 -27.61 -8.67 -10.87
N LEU A 10 -27.31 -9.19 -12.06
CA LEU A 10 -26.29 -10.24 -12.27
C LEU A 10 -24.93 -9.67 -12.71
N ILE A 11 -24.92 -8.52 -13.40
CA ILE A 11 -23.69 -7.91 -13.94
C ILE A 11 -23.09 -6.89 -12.94
N ASP A 12 -23.92 -6.15 -12.21
CA ASP A 12 -23.50 -5.18 -11.18
C ASP A 12 -22.59 -5.78 -10.07
N PRO A 13 -22.84 -6.99 -9.52
CA PRO A 13 -21.95 -7.59 -8.53
C PRO A 13 -20.68 -8.22 -9.13
N LEU A 14 -20.64 -8.43 -10.46
CA LEU A 14 -19.52 -9.11 -11.11
C LEU A 14 -18.39 -8.15 -11.51
N PHE A 15 -18.73 -6.89 -11.85
CA PHE A 15 -17.76 -5.88 -12.28
C PHE A 15 -17.50 -4.78 -11.24
N ASP A 16 -18.52 -4.24 -10.57
CA ASP A 16 -18.31 -3.06 -9.70
C ASP A 16 -17.99 -3.40 -8.24
N ASN A 17 -18.33 -4.60 -7.76
CA ASN A 17 -18.16 -4.99 -6.36
C ASN A 17 -17.56 -6.38 -6.16
N ASN A 18 -16.75 -6.87 -7.11
CA ASN A 18 -16.10 -8.15 -6.94
C ASN A 18 -14.81 -8.00 -6.09
N PRO A 19 -14.81 -8.38 -4.79
CA PRO A 19 -13.63 -8.26 -3.94
C PRO A 19 -12.44 -9.09 -4.48
N ILE A 20 -12.71 -10.09 -5.33
CA ILE A 20 -11.70 -10.93 -5.97
C ILE A 20 -10.82 -10.12 -6.92
N ALA A 21 -11.40 -9.13 -7.64
CA ALA A 21 -10.64 -8.28 -8.57
C ALA A 21 -9.70 -7.32 -7.81
N LEU A 22 -10.19 -6.69 -6.73
CA LEU A 22 -9.39 -5.83 -5.85
C LEU A 22 -8.26 -6.61 -5.15
N GLN A 23 -8.53 -7.86 -4.76
CA GLN A 23 -7.55 -8.69 -4.09
C GLN A 23 -6.44 -9.15 -5.05
N VAL A 24 -6.76 -9.43 -6.32
CA VAL A 24 -5.77 -9.74 -7.36
C VAL A 24 -4.87 -8.55 -7.68
N LEU A 25 -5.42 -7.32 -7.69
CA LEU A 25 -4.66 -6.08 -7.86
C LEU A 25 -3.59 -5.91 -6.77
N GLY A 26 -3.95 -6.20 -5.52
CA GLY A 26 -3.00 -6.16 -4.38
C GLY A 26 -1.95 -7.27 -4.42
N ILE A 27 -2.32 -8.47 -4.87
CA ILE A 27 -1.42 -9.64 -4.93
C ILE A 27 -0.35 -9.48 -6.02
N CYS A 28 -0.68 -8.87 -7.18
CA CYS A 28 0.30 -8.66 -8.25
C CYS A 28 1.46 -7.77 -7.81
N SER A 29 1.17 -6.69 -7.09
CA SER A 29 2.20 -5.80 -6.53
C SER A 29 3.08 -6.51 -5.49
N ALA A 30 2.49 -7.39 -4.67
CA ALA A 30 3.23 -8.21 -3.71
C ALA A 30 4.12 -9.27 -4.40
N LEU A 31 3.67 -9.90 -5.49
CA LEU A 31 4.51 -10.81 -6.27
C LEU A 31 5.64 -10.07 -6.98
N ALA A 32 5.38 -8.89 -7.54
CA ALA A 32 6.37 -8.09 -8.25
C ALA A 32 7.57 -7.72 -7.36
N VAL A 33 7.31 -7.33 -6.11
CA VAL A 33 8.39 -6.97 -5.16
C VAL A 33 9.20 -8.19 -4.68
N THR A 34 8.74 -9.43 -4.87
CA THR A 34 9.50 -10.64 -4.47
C THR A 34 10.55 -11.11 -5.48
N THR A 35 10.64 -10.47 -6.64
CA THR A 35 11.59 -10.84 -7.72
C THR A 35 13.06 -10.73 -7.32
N GLN A 36 13.39 -9.86 -6.34
CA GLN A 36 14.76 -9.65 -5.87
C GLN A 36 14.82 -9.69 -4.34
N LEU A 37 15.46 -10.71 -3.79
CA LEU A 37 15.53 -10.91 -2.33
C LEU A 37 16.34 -9.84 -1.58
N LYS A 38 17.42 -9.34 -2.19
CA LYS A 38 18.33 -8.36 -1.56
C LYS A 38 17.65 -7.03 -1.20
N PRO A 39 16.99 -6.30 -2.14
CA PRO A 39 16.31 -5.06 -1.82
C PRO A 39 15.07 -5.26 -0.94
N THR A 40 14.34 -6.36 -1.14
CA THR A 40 13.09 -6.63 -0.39
C THR A 40 13.34 -6.88 1.08
N LEU A 41 14.44 -7.56 1.44
CA LEU A 41 14.83 -7.72 2.85
C LEU A 41 15.11 -6.38 3.54
N VAL A 42 15.81 -5.47 2.86
CA VAL A 42 16.13 -4.14 3.38
C VAL A 42 14.86 -3.30 3.53
N MET A 43 13.96 -3.35 2.54
CA MET A 43 12.67 -2.66 2.58
C MET A 43 11.77 -3.20 3.70
N CYS A 44 11.66 -4.52 3.87
CA CYS A 44 10.87 -5.12 4.94
C CYS A 44 11.42 -4.75 6.33
N ALA A 45 12.74 -4.81 6.52
CA ALA A 45 13.37 -4.42 7.79
C ALA A 45 13.10 -2.94 8.10
N ALA A 46 13.21 -2.07 7.10
CA ALA A 46 12.89 -0.64 7.22
C ALA A 46 11.42 -0.40 7.60
N VAL A 47 10.47 -1.05 6.91
CA VAL A 47 9.04 -0.91 7.18
C VAL A 47 8.67 -1.43 8.57
N ILE A 48 9.26 -2.55 9.02
CA ILE A 48 9.03 -3.07 10.39
C ILE A 48 9.46 -2.04 11.44
N PHE A 49 10.63 -1.42 11.25
CA PHE A 49 11.11 -0.37 12.15
C PHE A 49 10.19 0.87 12.14
N VAL A 50 9.78 1.32 10.95
CA VAL A 50 8.87 2.47 10.80
C VAL A 50 7.51 2.20 11.43
N VAL A 51 6.94 1.00 11.23
CA VAL A 51 5.64 0.62 11.81
C VAL A 51 5.73 0.53 13.33
N ALA A 52 6.83 0.01 13.88
CA ALA A 52 7.07 -0.02 15.32
C ALA A 52 7.13 1.39 15.91
N CYS A 53 7.89 2.31 15.29
CA CYS A 53 7.95 3.71 15.70
C CYS A 53 6.62 4.45 15.52
N SER A 54 5.91 4.20 14.42
CA SER A 54 4.61 4.82 14.15
C SER A 54 3.58 4.42 15.18
N ASN A 55 3.52 3.13 15.56
CA ASN A 55 2.63 2.65 16.61
C ASN A 55 2.94 3.29 17.97
N ALA A 56 4.20 3.54 18.28
CA ALA A 56 4.60 4.27 19.49
C ALA A 56 4.12 5.74 19.45
N SER A 57 4.33 6.44 18.33
CA SER A 57 3.88 7.83 18.14
C SER A 57 2.36 7.96 18.15
N VAL A 58 1.64 7.03 17.53
CA VAL A 58 0.18 6.97 17.52
C VAL A 58 -0.37 6.68 18.90
N SER A 59 0.31 5.86 19.70
CA SER A 59 -0.07 5.59 21.10
C SER A 59 -0.08 6.86 21.94
N LEU A 60 0.89 7.77 21.73
CA LEU A 60 0.97 9.07 22.43
C LEU A 60 -0.15 10.03 22.01
N ILE A 61 -0.53 10.02 20.73
CA ILE A 61 -1.53 10.96 20.16
C ILE A 61 -2.97 10.44 20.35
N ARG A 62 -3.15 9.20 20.81
CA ARG A 62 -4.44 8.52 21.01
C ARG A 62 -5.46 9.31 21.83
N SER A 63 -5.02 10.20 22.72
CA SER A 63 -5.91 10.98 23.61
C SER A 63 -6.60 12.17 22.93
N GLN A 64 -6.07 12.72 21.83
CA GLN A 64 -6.63 13.91 21.18
C GLN A 64 -7.50 13.60 19.94
N ILE A 65 -7.44 12.38 19.39
CA ILE A 65 -8.04 12.08 18.08
C ILE A 65 -9.41 11.36 18.21
N PRO A 66 -10.51 11.91 17.66
CA PRO A 66 -11.82 11.24 17.54
C PRO A 66 -11.75 9.95 16.71
N SER A 67 -12.49 8.91 17.10
CA SER A 67 -12.42 7.56 16.52
C SER A 67 -12.62 7.48 15.00
N ARG A 68 -13.38 8.42 14.43
CA ARG A 68 -13.71 8.46 12.98
C ARG A 68 -12.51 8.75 12.09
N ILE A 69 -11.51 9.47 12.58
CA ILE A 69 -10.35 9.96 11.78
C ILE A 69 -9.07 9.15 12.02
N ARG A 70 -9.09 8.18 12.96
CA ARG A 70 -7.87 7.48 13.41
C ARG A 70 -7.20 6.66 12.30
N ILE A 71 -7.97 5.97 11.46
CA ILE A 71 -7.44 5.14 10.38
C ILE A 71 -6.70 6.00 9.34
N ILE A 72 -7.28 7.14 8.98
CA ILE A 72 -6.68 8.06 7.98
C ILE A 72 -5.36 8.63 8.52
N VAL A 73 -5.35 9.12 9.77
CA VAL A 73 -4.15 9.68 10.40
C VAL A 73 -3.02 8.64 10.53
N GLN A 74 -3.35 7.41 10.93
CA GLN A 74 -2.39 6.32 11.02
C GLN A 74 -1.74 6.01 9.65
N MET A 75 -2.56 5.90 8.60
CA MET A 75 -2.06 5.65 7.25
C MET A 75 -1.18 6.78 6.73
N THR A 76 -1.55 8.05 6.97
CA THR A 76 -0.73 9.20 6.54
C THR A 76 0.62 9.26 7.27
N ILE A 77 0.65 9.00 8.58
CA ILE A 77 1.89 8.98 9.36
C ILE A 77 2.81 7.87 8.83
N ILE A 78 2.31 6.64 8.68
CA ILE A 78 3.10 5.52 8.17
C ILE A 78 3.63 5.83 6.76
N ALA A 79 2.78 6.33 5.86
CA ALA A 79 3.19 6.67 4.50
C ALA A 79 4.31 7.73 4.48
N SER A 80 4.17 8.80 5.27
CA SER A 80 5.18 9.87 5.32
C SER A 80 6.54 9.38 5.84
N LEU A 81 6.56 8.55 6.90
CA LEU A 81 7.81 7.98 7.42
C LEU A 81 8.44 6.99 6.44
N VAL A 82 7.63 6.14 5.79
CA VAL A 82 8.12 5.19 4.79
C VAL A 82 8.76 5.90 3.61
N ILE A 83 8.16 7.00 3.10
CA ILE A 83 8.72 7.79 2.00
C ILE A 83 10.09 8.38 2.37
N VAL A 84 10.25 8.91 3.58
CA VAL A 84 11.53 9.47 4.04
C VAL A 84 12.60 8.38 4.13
N VAL A 85 12.25 7.21 4.64
CA VAL A 85 13.20 6.07 4.73
C VAL A 85 13.55 5.53 3.35
N ASP A 86 12.59 5.47 2.43
CA ASP A 86 12.82 5.07 1.03
C ASP A 86 13.84 5.99 0.35
N GLN A 87 13.69 7.31 0.52
CA GLN A 87 14.65 8.31 0.02
C GLN A 87 16.05 8.15 0.63
N VAL A 88 16.14 7.84 1.94
CA VAL A 88 17.43 7.62 2.62
C VAL A 88 18.10 6.35 2.12
N ILE A 89 17.36 5.27 1.88
CA ILE A 89 17.90 4.02 1.33
C ILE A 89 18.36 4.22 -0.12
N GLN A 90 17.60 5.00 -0.90
CA GLN A 90 17.93 5.36 -2.28
C GLN A 90 19.26 6.13 -2.37
N ALA A 91 19.55 6.98 -1.38
CA ALA A 91 20.78 7.77 -1.30
C ALA A 91 22.04 6.92 -0.96
N TYR A 92 21.90 5.79 -0.26
CA TYR A 92 23.03 4.94 0.14
C TYR A 92 23.29 3.75 -0.83
N ALA A 93 22.33 3.36 -1.68
CA ALA A 93 22.44 2.22 -2.58
C ALA A 93 22.00 2.54 -4.03
N PHE A 94 22.84 3.28 -4.77
CA PHE A 94 22.56 3.74 -6.13
C PHE A 94 22.38 2.61 -7.17
N SER A 95 22.99 1.42 -6.97
CA SER A 95 22.85 0.25 -7.86
C SER A 95 21.52 -0.49 -7.73
N VAL A 96 20.77 -0.26 -6.64
CA VAL A 96 19.44 -0.83 -6.38
C VAL A 96 18.34 0.06 -7.02
N SER A 97 18.59 1.37 -7.15
CA SER A 97 17.65 2.38 -7.67
C SER A 97 17.24 2.18 -9.12
N GLN A 98 18.11 1.63 -9.98
CA GLN A 98 17.78 1.37 -11.40
C GLN A 98 16.75 0.25 -11.58
N GLN A 99 16.77 -0.77 -10.71
CA GLN A 99 15.78 -1.86 -10.78
C GLN A 99 14.45 -1.41 -10.16
N LEU A 100 14.48 -0.63 -9.07
CA LEU A 100 13.26 -0.12 -8.43
C LEU A 100 12.46 0.83 -9.33
N SER A 101 13.09 1.65 -10.17
CA SER A 101 12.37 2.59 -11.04
C SER A 101 11.45 1.91 -12.06
N VAL A 102 11.78 0.68 -12.51
CA VAL A 102 10.92 -0.12 -13.40
C VAL A 102 9.78 -0.76 -12.60
N PHE A 103 10.04 -1.18 -11.37
CA PHE A 103 9.00 -1.71 -10.47
C PHE A 103 7.99 -0.65 -10.03
N VAL A 104 8.42 0.59 -9.80
CA VAL A 104 7.52 1.73 -9.52
C VAL A 104 6.58 1.97 -10.71
N GLY A 105 7.08 1.87 -11.95
CA GLY A 105 6.24 1.96 -13.16
C GLY A 105 5.22 0.82 -13.29
N LEU A 106 5.60 -0.41 -12.93
CA LEU A 106 4.67 -1.55 -12.88
C LEU A 106 3.63 -1.41 -11.77
N ILE A 107 4.01 -0.91 -10.58
CA ILE A 107 3.09 -0.67 -9.47
C ILE A 107 2.04 0.40 -9.85
N ILE A 108 2.45 1.47 -10.53
CA ILE A 108 1.53 2.54 -10.97
C ILE A 108 0.56 2.05 -12.06
N THR A 109 1.02 1.19 -12.97
CA THR A 109 0.18 0.67 -14.08
C THR A 109 -0.71 -0.48 -13.64
N ASN A 110 -0.33 -1.22 -12.60
CA ASN A 110 -1.09 -2.36 -12.09
C ASN A 110 -2.20 -1.96 -11.10
N ALA A 111 -2.20 -0.75 -10.55
CA ALA A 111 -3.15 -0.33 -9.52
C ALA A 111 -4.40 0.44 -10.04
N SER A 112 -4.75 0.34 -11.34
CA SER A 112 -6.00 0.91 -11.91
C SER A 112 -7.09 -0.14 -12.13
#